data_AF-A0AAV4GEQ2-F1
#
_entry.id   AF-A0AAV4GEQ2-F1
#
_cell.length_a   1.000
_cell.length_b   1.000
_cell.length_c   1.000
_cell.angle_alpha   90.00
_cell.angle_beta   90.00
_cell.angle_gamma   90.00
#
_symmetry.space_group_name_H-M   'P 1'
#
loop_
_entity.id
_entity.type
_entity.pdbx_description
1 polymer ?
#
loop_
_entity_poly.entity_id
_entity_poly.type
_entity_poly.pdbx_seq_one_letter_code
_entity_poly.pdbx_strand_id
1 'polypeptide(L)'
;MKSNTISLDLKVRLTKTYVWSILMYGCESWTLDKETIRRIEAAEMWFLRRILKISWAERTSNEEVLRKAGVKKEAVHIVRKRQLSFVGLIYRKDDLERLALTGRVQGNPDRGRQRVTFLHSLNQGVTQGTRSKTEFLRLADDREEWRLMTADVCYRHGT
;
A
#
# COMPACT_ATOMS: atom_id res chain seq x y z
N MET A 1 22.55 13.63 -32.05
CA MET A 1 21.10 13.90 -31.86
C MET A 1 20.57 12.90 -30.83
N LYS A 2 20.19 13.33 -29.62
CA LYS A 2 19.67 12.41 -28.59
C LYS A 2 18.25 12.00 -28.97
N SER A 3 18.07 10.75 -29.42
CA SER A 3 16.75 10.21 -29.72
C SER A 3 15.93 10.15 -28.43
N ASN A 4 14.84 10.91 -28.39
CA ASN A 4 13.92 10.98 -27.26
C ASN A 4 12.86 9.85 -27.34
N THR A 5 13.24 8.70 -27.88
CA THR A 5 12.32 7.68 -28.43
C THR A 5 12.03 6.56 -27.42
N ILE A 6 11.64 6.94 -26.20
CA ILE A 6 11.10 5.99 -25.22
C ILE A 6 9.68 6.45 -24.89
N SER A 7 8.71 5.58 -25.17
CA SER A 7 7.30 5.87 -24.90
C SER A 7 7.07 6.15 -23.42
N LEU A 8 6.09 7.01 -23.12
CA LEU A 8 5.72 7.34 -21.76
C LEU A 8 5.32 6.09 -20.97
N ASP A 9 4.54 5.20 -21.59
CA ASP A 9 4.16 3.90 -21.03
C ASP A 9 5.39 3.10 -20.58
N LEU A 10 6.41 2.99 -21.44
CA LEU A 10 7.61 2.22 -21.12
C LEU A 10 8.37 2.86 -19.94
N LYS A 11 8.45 4.19 -19.85
CA LYS A 11 9.09 4.87 -18.70
C LYS A 11 8.35 4.61 -17.39
N VAL A 12 7.02 4.65 -17.42
CA VAL A 12 6.17 4.35 -16.26
C VAL A 12 6.38 2.89 -15.85
N ARG A 13 6.34 1.95 -16.79
CA ARG A 13 6.59 0.52 -16.52
C ARG A 13 7.96 0.27 -15.91
N LEU A 14 9.02 0.85 -16.49
CA LEU A 14 10.38 0.72 -15.96
C LEU A 14 10.50 1.27 -14.54
N THR A 15 9.85 2.40 -14.27
CA THR A 15 9.82 2.99 -12.92
C THR A 15 9.09 2.07 -11.93
N LYS A 16 7.95 1.49 -12.32
CA LYS A 16 7.25 0.49 -11.51
C LYS A 16 8.12 -0.75 -11.25
N THR A 17 8.87 -1.22 -12.24
CA THR A 17 9.71 -2.41 -12.09
C THR A 17 10.92 -2.16 -11.18
N TYR A 18 11.68 -1.08 -11.41
CA TYR A 18 12.95 -0.86 -10.71
C TYR A 18 12.82 0.03 -9.47
N VAL A 19 12.04 1.11 -9.56
CA VAL A 19 11.97 2.09 -8.48
C VAL A 19 10.96 1.65 -7.42
N TRP A 20 9.78 1.18 -7.83
CA TRP A 20 8.78 0.74 -6.84
C TRP A 20 9.19 -0.53 -6.13
N SER A 21 9.95 -1.43 -6.77
CA SER A 21 10.49 -2.62 -6.10
C SER A 21 11.41 -2.25 -4.94
N ILE A 22 12.29 -1.27 -5.13
CA ILE A 22 13.18 -0.75 -4.09
C ILE A 22 12.39 0.03 -3.04
N LEU A 23 11.51 0.95 -3.47
CA LEU A 23 10.71 1.78 -2.56
C LEU A 23 9.85 0.94 -1.62
N MET A 24 9.27 -0.14 -2.12
CA MET A 24 8.33 -0.99 -1.39
C MET A 24 8.98 -2.27 -0.87
N TYR A 25 10.30 -2.31 -0.79
CA TYR A 25 10.99 -3.45 -0.21
C TYR A 25 10.61 -3.63 1.26
N GLY A 26 10.16 -4.84 1.63
CA GLY A 26 9.73 -5.16 2.99
C GLY A 26 8.45 -4.44 3.45
N CYS A 27 7.66 -3.85 2.54
CA CYS A 27 6.46 -3.09 2.92
C CYS A 27 5.36 -3.93 3.59
N GLU A 28 5.45 -5.25 3.47
CA GLU A 28 4.58 -6.25 4.10
C GLU A 28 4.56 -6.15 5.62
N SER A 29 5.66 -5.74 6.25
CA SER A 29 5.80 -5.61 7.70
C SER A 29 5.56 -4.17 8.21
N TRP A 30 5.33 -3.21 7.31
CA TRP A 30 5.21 -1.80 7.70
C TRP A 30 3.89 -1.50 8.40
N THR A 31 3.95 -0.76 9.50
CA THR A 31 2.75 -0.15 10.07
C THR A 31 2.49 1.18 9.37
N LEU A 32 1.47 1.21 8.50
CA LEU A 32 1.12 2.40 7.74
C LEU A 32 0.29 3.36 8.60
N ASP A 33 0.89 4.47 8.99
CA ASP A 33 0.17 5.61 9.55
C ASP A 33 -0.24 6.62 8.45
N LYS A 34 -1.00 7.64 8.84
CA LYS A 34 -1.46 8.67 7.89
C LYS A 34 -0.29 9.45 7.26
N GLU A 35 0.83 9.58 7.96
CA GLU A 35 1.99 10.28 7.42
C GLU A 35 2.76 9.43 6.41
N THR A 36 3.00 8.15 6.70
CA THR A 36 3.66 7.21 5.79
C THR A 36 2.83 7.05 4.51
N ILE A 37 1.50 6.95 4.61
CA ILE A 37 0.62 6.94 3.45
C ILE A 37 0.84 8.20 2.59
N ARG A 38 0.78 9.39 3.20
CA ARG A 38 1.04 10.66 2.48
C ARG A 38 2.42 10.70 1.83
N ARG A 39 3.45 10.16 2.48
CA ARG A 39 4.81 10.10 1.95
C ARG A 39 4.92 9.15 0.75
N ILE A 40 4.24 8.00 0.80
CA ILE A 40 4.18 7.04 -0.33
C ILE A 40 3.47 7.68 -1.53
N GLU A 41 2.33 8.33 -1.32
CA GLU A 41 1.61 9.03 -2.40
C GLU A 41 2.42 10.20 -2.97
N ALA A 42 3.09 10.97 -2.11
CA ALA A 42 3.97 12.06 -2.55
C ALA A 42 5.16 11.53 -3.38
N ALA A 43 5.74 10.39 -2.99
CA ALA A 43 6.80 9.74 -3.75
C ALA A 43 6.30 9.31 -5.14
N GLU A 44 5.12 8.68 -5.22
CA GLU A 44 4.49 8.32 -6.50
C GLU A 44 4.33 9.55 -7.41
N MET A 45 3.79 10.66 -6.89
CA MET A 45 3.63 11.91 -7.63
C MET A 45 4.97 12.51 -8.07
N TRP A 46 6.00 12.42 -7.21
CA TRP A 46 7.34 12.90 -7.53
C TRP A 46 7.94 12.15 -8.71
N PHE A 47 7.83 10.81 -8.74
CA PHE A 47 8.29 10.00 -9.87
C PHE A 47 7.54 10.34 -11.16
N LEU A 48 6.20 10.46 -11.12
CA LEU A 48 5.40 10.78 -12.30
C LEU A 48 5.75 12.16 -12.88
N ARG A 49 5.89 13.17 -12.03
CA ARG A 49 6.31 14.52 -12.47
C ARG A 49 7.68 14.49 -13.13
N ARG A 50 8.61 13.70 -12.61
CA ARG A 50 9.96 13.57 -13.17
C ARG A 50 9.97 12.85 -14.52
N ILE A 51 9.15 11.83 -14.70
CA ILE A 51 8.95 11.14 -15.98
C ILE A 51 8.34 12.08 -17.03
N LEU A 52 7.33 12.86 -16.62
CA LEU A 52 6.63 13.83 -17.48
C LEU A 52 7.40 15.13 -17.69
N LYS A 53 8.53 15.33 -16.99
CA LYS A 53 9.35 16.55 -17.01
C LYS A 53 8.55 17.82 -16.63
N ILE A 54 7.59 17.70 -15.73
CA ILE A 54 6.79 18.82 -15.25
C ILE A 54 7.61 19.63 -14.26
N SER A 55 7.81 20.92 -14.56
CA SER A 55 8.45 21.87 -13.67
C SER A 55 7.54 22.22 -12.50
N TRP A 56 8.13 22.54 -11.35
CA TRP A 56 7.40 23.05 -10.20
C TRP A 56 6.69 24.39 -10.51
N ALA A 57 7.24 25.18 -11.44
CA ALA A 57 6.70 26.48 -11.85
C ALA A 57 5.34 26.35 -12.57
N GLU A 58 5.07 25.21 -13.20
CA GLU A 58 3.81 24.97 -13.93
C GLU A 58 2.60 24.81 -13.00
N ARG A 59 2.82 24.64 -11.68
CA ARG A 59 1.77 24.46 -10.64
C ARG A 59 0.66 23.47 -11.02
N THR A 60 0.99 22.47 -11.84
CA THR A 60 0.03 21.48 -12.34
C THR A 60 -0.57 20.67 -11.18
N SER A 61 -1.89 20.49 -11.15
CA SER A 61 -2.57 19.68 -10.13
C SER A 61 -2.14 18.19 -10.21
N ASN A 62 -2.27 17.46 -9.10
CA ASN A 62 -1.92 16.03 -9.09
C ASN A 62 -2.85 15.20 -9.99
N GLU A 63 -4.13 15.57 -10.08
CA GLU A 63 -5.10 14.95 -10.99
C GLU A 63 -4.66 15.09 -12.45
N GLU A 64 -4.17 16.27 -12.85
CA GLU A 64 -3.69 16.50 -14.20
C GLU A 64 -2.39 15.73 -14.50
N VAL A 65 -1.50 15.57 -13.51
CA VAL A 65 -0.32 14.70 -13.64
C VAL A 65 -0.73 13.25 -13.91
N LEU A 66 -1.70 12.73 -13.16
CA LEU A 66 -2.23 11.37 -13.33
C LEU A 66 -2.87 11.20 -14.71
N ARG A 67 -3.68 12.19 -15.13
CA ARG A 67 -4.33 12.20 -16.45
C ARG A 67 -3.30 12.18 -17.59
N LYS A 68 -2.25 13.02 -17.50
CA LYS A 68 -1.16 13.06 -18.48
C LYS A 68 -0.34 11.76 -18.50
N ALA A 69 -0.13 11.13 -17.34
CA ALA A 69 0.56 9.86 -17.24
C ALA A 69 -0.30 8.65 -17.68
N GLY A 70 -1.63 8.81 -17.76
CA GLY A 70 -2.55 7.72 -18.06
C GLY A 70 -2.62 6.64 -16.96
N VAL A 71 -2.30 7.01 -15.71
CA VAL A 71 -2.27 6.08 -14.58
C VAL A 71 -3.17 6.55 -13.45
N LYS A 72 -3.62 5.60 -12.62
CA LYS A 72 -4.27 5.88 -11.34
C LYS A 72 -3.23 5.83 -10.21
N LYS A 73 -3.57 6.36 -9.04
CA LYS A 73 -2.76 6.13 -7.84
C LYS A 73 -2.82 4.65 -7.47
N GLU A 74 -1.66 4.01 -7.36
CA GLU A 74 -1.57 2.57 -7.10
C GLU A 74 -0.60 2.24 -5.97
N ALA A 75 0.30 3.16 -5.60
CA ALA A 75 1.40 2.85 -4.68
C ALA A 75 0.93 2.29 -3.32
N VAL A 76 -0.05 2.95 -2.68
CA VAL A 76 -0.60 2.51 -1.39
C VAL A 76 -1.35 1.17 -1.56
N HIS A 77 -2.07 0.99 -2.67
CA HIS A 77 -2.82 -0.24 -2.94
C HIS A 77 -1.89 -1.44 -3.08
N ILE A 78 -0.75 -1.28 -3.77
CA ILE A 78 0.25 -2.33 -3.91
C ILE A 78 0.82 -2.73 -2.56
N VAL A 79 1.13 -1.75 -1.70
CA VAL A 79 1.59 -2.04 -0.33
C VAL A 79 0.52 -2.82 0.45
N ARG A 80 -0.74 -2.36 0.43
CA ARG A 80 -1.84 -3.05 1.12
C ARG A 80 -2.07 -4.47 0.59
N LYS A 81 -1.99 -4.66 -0.73
CA LYS A 81 -2.10 -5.98 -1.37
C LYS A 81 -1.01 -6.94 -0.89
N ARG A 82 0.25 -6.47 -0.80
CA ARG A 82 1.36 -7.26 -0.27
C ARG A 82 1.15 -7.59 1.21
N GLN A 83 0.76 -6.61 2.03
CA GLN A 83 0.41 -6.82 3.44
C GLN A 83 -0.68 -7.87 3.63
N LEU A 84 -1.76 -7.83 2.85
CA LEU A 84 -2.84 -8.82 2.91
C LEU A 84 -2.38 -10.20 2.46
N SER A 85 -1.56 -10.28 1.42
CA SER A 85 -1.00 -11.55 0.95
C SER A 85 -0.14 -12.21 2.03
N PHE A 86 0.72 -11.41 2.67
CA PHE A 86 1.59 -11.84 3.75
C PHE A 86 0.81 -12.27 5.01
N VAL A 87 -0.15 -11.45 5.45
CA VAL A 87 -1.01 -11.77 6.61
C VAL A 87 -1.83 -13.03 6.38
N GLY A 88 -2.43 -13.17 5.20
CA GLY A 88 -3.19 -14.37 4.88
C GLY A 88 -2.31 -15.62 4.89
N LEU A 89 -1.07 -15.53 4.40
CA LEU A 89 -0.12 -16.64 4.45
C LEU A 89 0.23 -17.03 5.90
N ILE A 90 0.59 -16.05 6.73
CA ILE A 90 0.94 -16.28 8.15
C ILE A 90 -0.24 -16.90 8.89
N TYR A 91 -1.44 -16.34 8.74
CA TYR A 91 -2.60 -16.78 9.51
C TYR A 91 -2.96 -18.24 9.22
N ARG A 92 -2.77 -18.70 7.98
CA ARG A 92 -3.07 -20.08 7.55
C ARG A 92 -1.99 -21.11 7.89
N LYS A 93 -0.78 -20.70 8.26
CA LYS A 93 0.33 -21.63 8.55
C LYS A 93 0.24 -22.28 9.95
N ASP A 94 -0.65 -21.79 10.81
CA ASP A 94 -0.86 -22.28 12.20
C ASP A 94 0.42 -22.52 13.01
N ASP A 95 1.38 -21.59 12.87
CA ASP A 95 2.71 -21.66 13.49
C ASP A 95 2.93 -20.45 14.43
N LEU A 96 4.12 -20.32 15.03
CA LEU A 96 4.49 -19.26 15.97
C LEU A 96 4.22 -17.85 15.42
N GLU A 97 4.33 -17.65 14.11
CA GLU A 97 4.03 -16.37 13.46
C GLU A 97 2.54 -16.01 13.56
N ARG A 98 1.64 -17.00 13.53
CA ARG A 98 0.20 -16.78 13.77
C ARG A 98 -0.01 -16.31 15.20
N LEU A 99 0.68 -16.92 16.17
CA LEU A 99 0.65 -16.49 17.57
C LEU A 99 1.22 -15.08 17.73
N ALA A 100 2.34 -14.75 17.06
CA ALA A 100 2.93 -13.42 17.11
C ALA A 100 2.01 -12.34 16.49
N LEU A 101 1.28 -12.69 15.42
CA LEU A 101 0.34 -11.80 14.75
C LEU A 101 -0.93 -11.57 15.60
N THR A 102 -1.49 -12.64 16.18
CA THR A 102 -2.74 -12.60 16.95
C THR A 102 -2.54 -12.24 18.42
N GLY A 103 -1.33 -12.44 18.93
CA GLY A 103 -0.97 -12.29 20.32
C GLY A 103 -1.28 -10.91 20.85
N ARG A 104 -1.97 -10.86 21.99
CA ARG A 104 -2.15 -9.63 22.76
C ARG A 104 -1.29 -9.73 24.00
N VAL A 105 -0.36 -8.78 24.14
CA VAL A 105 0.34 -8.57 25.41
C VAL A 105 -0.64 -7.93 26.38
N GLN A 106 -0.83 -8.52 27.55
CA GLN A 106 -1.65 -7.93 28.61
C GLN A 106 -1.00 -6.64 29.12
N GLY A 107 -1.82 -5.63 29.43
CA GLY A 107 -1.38 -4.35 29.96
C GLY A 107 -1.66 -3.16 29.04
N ASN A 108 -1.58 -1.96 29.61
CA ASN A 108 -1.73 -0.72 28.85
C ASN A 108 -0.41 -0.37 28.14
N PRO A 109 -0.46 0.24 26.95
CA PRO A 109 0.74 0.77 26.31
C PRO A 109 1.41 1.82 27.20
N ASP A 110 2.71 1.67 27.45
CA ASP A 110 3.51 2.69 28.12
C ASP A 110 3.53 4.00 27.34
N ARG A 111 3.82 5.10 28.05
CA ARG A 111 4.02 6.42 27.43
C ARG A 111 5.15 6.34 26.40
N GLY A 112 4.89 6.82 25.18
CA GLY A 112 5.85 6.81 24.06
C GLY A 112 5.72 5.60 23.13
N ARG A 113 4.92 4.56 23.48
CA ARG A 113 4.68 3.43 22.59
C ARG A 113 3.85 3.84 21.37
N GLN A 114 4.15 3.25 20.21
CA GLN A 114 3.41 3.48 18.97
C GLN A 114 1.92 3.21 19.18
N ARG A 115 1.09 4.23 18.91
CA ARG A 115 -0.37 4.17 19.17
C ARG A 115 -1.12 3.29 18.16
N VAL A 116 -0.53 3.08 16.98
CA VAL A 116 -1.11 2.30 15.89
C VAL A 116 -0.35 0.98 15.78
N THR A 117 -1.05 -0.14 15.91
CA THR A 117 -0.51 -1.48 15.64
C THR A 117 -0.64 -1.81 14.15
N PHE A 118 0.25 -2.64 13.61
CA PHE A 118 0.17 -3.17 12.24
C PHE A 118 -1.24 -3.67 11.85
N LEU A 119 -1.80 -4.63 12.59
CA LEU A 119 -3.16 -5.15 12.33
C LEU A 119 -4.25 -4.09 12.44
N HIS A 120 -4.07 -3.10 13.33
CA HIS A 120 -5.03 -2.01 13.44
C HIS A 120 -5.02 -1.13 12.19
N SER A 121 -3.83 -0.72 11.73
CA SER A 121 -3.66 0.04 10.48
C SER A 121 -4.20 -0.73 9.28
N LEU A 122 -3.88 -2.02 9.17
CA LEU A 122 -4.31 -2.86 8.06
C LEU A 122 -5.83 -3.01 8.03
N ASN A 123 -6.43 -3.37 9.16
CA ASN A 123 -7.88 -3.50 9.26
C ASN A 123 -8.58 -2.16 8.99
N GLN A 124 -8.08 -1.05 9.56
CA GLN A 124 -8.63 0.28 9.29
C GLN A 124 -8.53 0.67 7.81
N GLY A 125 -7.43 0.36 7.14
CA GLY A 125 -7.25 0.68 5.72
C GLY A 125 -8.12 -0.17 4.77
N VAL A 126 -8.45 -1.39 5.16
CA VAL A 126 -9.14 -2.37 4.30
C VAL A 126 -10.65 -2.41 4.59
N THR A 127 -11.04 -2.41 5.86
CA THR A 127 -12.44 -2.52 6.28
C THR A 127 -13.02 -1.19 6.76
N GLN A 128 -12.24 -0.11 6.78
CA GLN A 128 -12.65 1.21 7.30
C GLN A 128 -13.18 1.18 8.75
N GLY A 129 -12.82 0.13 9.51
CA GLY A 129 -13.27 -0.05 10.89
C GLY A 129 -14.61 -0.76 11.03
N THR A 130 -15.21 -1.28 9.95
CA THR A 130 -16.46 -2.05 9.99
C THR A 130 -16.31 -3.37 10.73
N ARG A 131 -15.13 -4.01 10.68
CA ARG A 131 -14.88 -5.32 11.31
C ARG A 131 -13.89 -5.19 12.47
N SER A 132 -14.06 -6.01 13.50
CA SER A 132 -13.07 -6.17 14.56
C SER A 132 -11.80 -6.85 14.02
N LYS A 133 -10.67 -6.76 14.76
CA LYS A 133 -9.40 -7.40 14.35
C LYS A 133 -9.54 -8.92 14.22
N THR A 134 -10.33 -9.55 15.10
CA THR A 134 -10.55 -11.00 15.11
C THR A 134 -11.43 -11.44 13.96
N GLU A 135 -12.51 -10.71 13.69
CA GLU A 135 -13.35 -10.99 12.52
C GLU A 135 -12.57 -10.82 11.24
N PHE A 136 -11.78 -9.75 11.12
CA PHE A 136 -10.91 -9.51 9.97
C PHE A 136 -9.97 -10.70 9.70
N LEU A 137 -9.33 -11.23 10.74
CA LEU A 137 -8.41 -12.35 10.58
C LEU A 137 -9.10 -13.67 10.24
N ARG A 138 -10.31 -13.94 10.75
CA ARG A 138 -11.07 -15.16 10.40
C ARG A 138 -11.38 -15.26 8.91
N LEU A 139 -11.46 -14.14 8.21
CA LEU A 139 -11.68 -14.11 6.76
C LEU A 139 -10.49 -14.68 5.98
N ALA A 140 -9.31 -14.75 6.61
CA ALA A 140 -8.15 -15.34 5.98
C ALA A 140 -8.23 -16.87 5.89
N ASP A 141 -9.14 -17.50 6.64
CA ASP A 141 -9.43 -18.94 6.55
C ASP A 141 -10.08 -19.28 5.20
N ASP A 142 -11.00 -18.44 4.73
CA ASP A 142 -11.57 -18.54 3.38
C ASP A 142 -10.64 -17.89 2.35
N ARG A 143 -10.01 -18.73 1.52
CA ARG A 143 -9.07 -18.26 0.51
C ARG A 143 -9.74 -17.43 -0.59
N GLU A 144 -11.00 -17.73 -0.91
CA GLU A 144 -11.75 -17.02 -1.94
C GLU A 144 -12.20 -15.65 -1.43
N GLU A 145 -12.80 -15.60 -0.23
CA GLU A 145 -13.18 -14.32 0.39
C GLU A 145 -11.97 -13.41 0.61
N TRP A 146 -10.84 -13.97 1.07
CA TRP A 146 -9.60 -13.22 1.24
C TRP A 146 -9.04 -12.66 -0.07
N ARG A 147 -9.13 -13.45 -1.16
CA ARG A 147 -8.70 -13.02 -2.50
C ARG A 147 -9.58 -11.90 -3.02
N LEU A 148 -10.90 -12.01 -2.85
CA LEU A 148 -11.86 -10.98 -3.25
C LEU A 148 -11.62 -9.68 -2.50
N MET A 149 -11.42 -9.74 -1.18
CA MET A 149 -11.07 -8.57 -0.37
C MET A 149 -9.77 -7.92 -0.87
N THR A 150 -8.74 -8.72 -1.14
CA THR A 150 -7.45 -8.22 -1.63
C THR A 150 -7.58 -7.54 -2.99
N ALA A 151 -8.45 -8.05 -3.86
CA ALA A 151 -8.75 -7.43 -5.15
C ALA A 151 -9.51 -6.11 -4.98
N ASP A 152 -10.50 -6.08 -4.10
CA ASP A 152 -11.36 -4.90 -3.85
C ASP A 152 -10.57 -3.70 -3.28
N VAL A 153 -9.55 -3.96 -2.46
CA VAL A 153 -8.59 -2.92 -2.02
C VAL A 153 -7.91 -2.21 -3.20
N CYS A 154 -7.80 -2.86 -4.36
CA CYS A 154 -7.26 -2.24 -5.57
C CYS A 154 -8.29 -1.37 -6.32
N TYR A 155 -9.60 -1.55 -6.08
CA TYR A 155 -10.69 -0.86 -6.78
C TYR A 155 -11.27 0.35 -6.02
N ARG A 156 -11.27 0.33 -4.68
CA ARG A 156 -12.03 1.27 -3.83
C ARG A 156 -11.67 2.75 -3.88
N HIS A 157 -10.59 3.19 -4.53
CA HIS A 157 -10.19 4.61 -4.60
C HIS A 157 -9.99 5.10 -6.04
N GLY A 158 -10.71 4.50 -6.99
CA GLY A 158 -10.74 4.92 -8.39
C GLY A 158 -11.63 6.12 -8.72
N THR A 159 -12.05 6.91 -7.73
CA THR A 159 -12.88 8.13 -7.87
C THR A 159 -12.12 9.35 -7.38
#